data_AF-A0A4Y2W8W8-F1
#
_entry.id   AF-A0A4Y2W8W8-F1
#
_cell.length_a   1.000
_cell.length_b   1.000
_cell.length_c   1.000
_cell.angle_alpha   90.00
_cell.angle_beta   90.00
_cell.angle_gamma   90.00
#
_symmetry.space_group_name_H-M   'P 1'
#
loop_
_entity.id
_entity.type
_entity.pdbx_description
1 polymer ?
#
loop_
_entity_poly.entity_id
_entity_poly.type
_entity_poly.pdbx_seq_one_letter_code
_entity_poly.pdbx_strand_id
1 'polypeptide(L)'
;MKSGKAKQDLAVRDPGPSSHSRWLTTANRTLRLYLSEESATPELQEIVIFILKSYMPIWFSIIKYTNHIYKYFTEGPKLVNQPIQSSEDLRNLVGPVIKRNGLFAHPEHLMLAATQDNTKLIRELGLRRILKARQLDQKRTTIRTFMPPKLNFKAQDCSEIINWMDCDSSSPPLLKDSSDDEIQSHIQSDSVPN
;
A
#
# COMPACT_ATOMS: atom_id res chain seq x y z
N MET A 1 -14.36 -10.85 22.76
CA MET A 1 -15.34 -11.84 23.28
C MET A 1 -15.50 -12.95 22.24
N LYS A 2 -14.87 -14.13 22.46
CA LYS A 2 -15.13 -15.35 21.66
C LYS A 2 -16.42 -15.97 22.22
N SER A 3 -17.49 -16.09 21.43
CA SER A 3 -18.57 -17.03 21.78
C SER A 3 -18.18 -18.49 21.47
N GLY A 4 -17.05 -18.70 20.79
CA GLY A 4 -16.18 -19.88 20.95
C GLY A 4 -16.70 -21.22 20.44
N LYS A 5 -17.84 -21.29 19.74
CA LYS A 5 -18.32 -22.56 19.16
C LYS A 5 -17.96 -22.65 17.68
N ALA A 6 -16.75 -23.13 17.38
CA ALA A 6 -16.41 -23.67 16.07
C ALA A 6 -16.93 -25.12 15.99
N LYS A 7 -17.42 -25.56 14.82
CA LYS A 7 -17.84 -26.96 14.66
C LYS A 7 -16.62 -27.88 14.79
N GLN A 8 -16.78 -29.00 15.50
CA GLN A 8 -15.69 -29.87 15.93
C GLN A 8 -14.95 -30.53 14.76
N ASP A 9 -15.65 -30.79 13.67
CA ASP A 9 -15.12 -31.24 12.38
C ASP A 9 -14.14 -30.24 11.73
N LEU A 10 -14.33 -28.94 11.96
CA LEU A 10 -13.41 -27.90 11.48
C LEU A 10 -12.18 -27.73 12.38
N ALA A 11 -12.32 -27.98 13.69
CA ALA A 11 -11.24 -27.83 14.66
C ALA A 11 -10.18 -28.94 14.56
N VAL A 12 -10.58 -30.16 14.16
CA VAL A 12 -9.70 -31.35 14.11
C VAL A 12 -8.95 -31.49 12.77
N ARG A 13 -9.25 -30.65 11.77
CA ARG A 13 -8.62 -30.75 10.45
C ARG A 13 -7.20 -30.22 10.46
N ASP A 14 -6.24 -31.09 10.14
CA ASP A 14 -4.85 -30.69 9.87
C ASP A 14 -4.79 -29.70 8.70
N PRO A 15 -4.27 -28.47 8.89
CA PRO A 15 -4.13 -27.50 7.81
C PRO A 15 -3.11 -27.93 6.74
N GLY A 16 -2.23 -28.89 7.02
CA GLY A 16 -1.18 -29.35 6.12
C GLY A 16 -0.08 -28.31 5.86
N PRO A 17 0.97 -28.65 5.07
CA PRO A 17 2.15 -27.81 4.91
C PRO A 17 1.83 -26.46 4.24
N SER A 18 2.33 -25.37 4.83
CA SER A 18 2.14 -24.00 4.35
C SER A 18 3.03 -23.68 3.15
N SER A 19 2.45 -23.06 2.11
CA SER A 19 3.19 -22.62 0.92
C SER A 19 3.22 -21.09 0.85
N HIS A 20 4.42 -20.53 0.79
CA HIS A 20 4.66 -19.08 0.77
C HIS A 20 4.16 -18.38 -0.50
N SER A 21 3.89 -19.12 -1.59
CA SER A 21 3.38 -18.55 -2.84
C SER A 21 1.86 -18.32 -2.82
N ARG A 22 1.14 -18.86 -1.83
CA ARG A 22 -0.33 -18.77 -1.72
C ARG A 22 -0.74 -18.14 -0.40
N TRP A 23 -0.42 -16.86 -0.26
CA TRP A 23 -0.66 -16.07 0.96
C TRP A 23 -2.11 -16.13 1.48
N LEU A 24 -3.11 -16.17 0.59
CA LEU A 24 -4.51 -16.31 0.99
C LEU A 24 -4.79 -17.67 1.63
N THR A 25 -4.19 -18.74 1.10
CA THR A 25 -4.30 -20.09 1.67
C THR A 25 -3.64 -20.13 3.04
N THR A 26 -2.46 -19.51 3.20
CA THR A 26 -1.77 -19.42 4.49
C THR A 26 -2.59 -18.63 5.51
N ALA A 27 -3.09 -17.45 5.16
CA ALA A 27 -3.95 -16.65 6.03
C ALA A 27 -5.20 -17.42 6.49
N ASN A 28 -5.90 -18.09 5.57
CA ASN A 28 -7.06 -18.90 5.88
C ASN A 28 -6.74 -20.13 6.76
N ARG A 29 -5.51 -20.65 6.70
CA ARG A 29 -5.05 -21.74 7.58
C ARG A 29 -4.71 -21.22 8.97
N THR A 30 -4.02 -20.09 9.07
CA THR A 30 -3.72 -19.44 10.35
C THR A 30 -4.99 -19.03 11.10
N LEU A 31 -5.99 -18.48 10.41
CA LEU A 31 -7.29 -18.17 11.01
C LEU A 31 -8.00 -19.43 11.52
N ARG A 32 -7.92 -20.54 10.79
CA ARG A 32 -8.47 -21.83 11.24
C ARG A 32 -7.75 -22.36 12.48
N LEU A 33 -6.42 -22.32 12.49
CA LEU A 33 -5.61 -22.68 13.65
C LEU A 33 -5.99 -21.86 14.90
N TYR A 34 -6.19 -20.55 14.73
CA TYR A 34 -6.63 -19.68 15.83
C TYR A 34 -8.02 -20.02 16.39
N LEU A 35 -8.91 -20.55 15.54
CA LEU A 35 -10.25 -20.98 15.94
C LEU A 35 -10.25 -22.37 16.59
N SER A 36 -9.30 -23.24 16.26
CA SER A 36 -9.17 -24.57 16.86
C SER A 36 -8.45 -24.55 18.22
N GLU A 37 -7.67 -23.51 18.52
CA GLU A 37 -6.92 -23.40 19.76
C GLU A 37 -7.79 -22.83 20.91
N GLU A 38 -7.90 -23.57 22.02
CA GLU A 38 -8.61 -23.12 23.22
C GLU A 38 -7.94 -21.88 23.84
N SER A 39 -6.61 -21.88 23.91
CA SER A 39 -5.78 -20.79 24.41
C SER A 39 -4.70 -20.39 23.41
N ALA A 40 -5.03 -19.47 22.50
CA ALA A 40 -4.11 -18.98 21.49
C ALA A 40 -2.96 -18.16 22.11
N THR A 41 -1.73 -18.46 21.70
CA THR A 41 -0.53 -17.72 22.15
C THR A 41 -0.58 -16.24 21.74
N PRO A 42 0.11 -15.34 22.46
CA PRO A 42 0.18 -13.91 22.10
C PRO A 42 0.64 -13.68 20.65
N GLU A 43 1.62 -14.45 20.18
CA GLU A 43 2.17 -14.34 18.83
C GLU A 43 1.13 -14.73 17.77
N LEU A 44 0.36 -15.80 18.02
CA LEU A 44 -0.72 -16.21 17.13
C LEU A 44 -1.84 -15.14 17.09
N GLN A 45 -2.13 -14.50 18.22
CA GLN A 45 -3.09 -13.40 18.29
C GLN A 45 -2.63 -12.20 17.45
N GLU A 46 -1.35 -11.81 17.54
CA GLU A 46 -0.78 -10.73 16.74
C GLU A 46 -0.86 -11.01 15.24
N ILE A 47 -0.51 -12.22 14.81
CA ILE A 47 -0.59 -12.62 13.40
C ILE A 47 -2.05 -12.56 12.91
N VAL A 48 -3.00 -13.03 13.72
CA VAL A 48 -4.44 -12.97 13.38
C VAL A 48 -4.92 -11.53 13.28
N ILE A 49 -4.50 -10.66 14.21
CA ILE A 49 -4.80 -9.22 14.16
C ILE A 49 -4.25 -8.62 12.86
N PHE A 50 -3.00 -8.93 12.49
CA PHE A 50 -2.42 -8.48 11.23
C PHE A 50 -3.21 -9.00 10.01
N ILE A 51 -3.60 -10.29 10.01
CA ILE A 51 -4.38 -10.88 8.93
C ILE A 51 -5.70 -10.13 8.75
N LEU A 52 -6.43 -9.91 9.84
CA LEU A 52 -7.76 -9.32 9.82
C LEU A 52 -7.74 -7.80 9.58
N LYS A 53 -6.80 -7.08 10.18
CA LYS A 53 -6.75 -5.61 10.13
C LYS A 53 -5.94 -5.05 8.97
N SER A 54 -4.96 -5.79 8.45
CA SER A 54 -4.07 -5.31 7.40
C SER A 54 -4.18 -6.17 6.15
N TYR A 55 -3.86 -7.46 6.22
CA TYR A 55 -3.75 -8.29 5.02
C TYR A 55 -5.07 -8.48 4.25
N MET A 56 -6.16 -8.85 4.94
CA MET A 56 -7.46 -9.08 4.32
C MET A 56 -8.02 -7.81 3.64
N PRO A 57 -8.12 -6.64 4.33
CA PRO A 57 -8.53 -5.41 3.69
C PRO A 57 -7.67 -5.05 2.46
N ILE A 58 -6.36 -5.22 2.54
CA ILE A 58 -5.44 -4.96 1.43
C ILE A 58 -5.73 -5.88 0.23
N TRP A 59 -5.86 -7.19 0.48
CA TRP A 59 -6.12 -8.17 -0.57
C TRP A 59 -7.45 -7.92 -1.28
N PHE A 60 -8.52 -7.66 -0.53
CA PHE A 60 -9.83 -7.34 -1.10
C PHE A 60 -9.82 -6.02 -1.87
N SER A 61 -9.12 -4.99 -1.38
CA SER A 61 -8.95 -3.72 -2.11
C SER A 61 -8.24 -3.94 -3.44
N ILE A 62 -7.13 -4.70 -3.46
CA ILE A 62 -6.42 -5.04 -4.70
C ILE A 62 -7.35 -5.73 -5.70
N ILE A 63 -8.06 -6.78 -5.29
CA ILE A 63 -8.98 -7.53 -6.16
C ILE A 63 -10.11 -6.63 -6.67
N LYS A 64 -10.72 -5.83 -5.79
CA LYS A 64 -11.79 -4.90 -6.15
C LYS A 64 -11.35 -3.86 -7.17
N TYR A 65 -10.14 -3.32 -7.02
CA TYR A 65 -9.62 -2.25 -7.87
C TYR A 65 -8.86 -2.74 -9.09
N THR A 66 -8.67 -4.04 -9.26
CA THR A 66 -8.01 -4.60 -10.44
C THR A 66 -8.75 -4.21 -11.74
N ASN A 67 -10.08 -4.05 -11.68
CA ASN A 67 -10.89 -3.57 -12.81
C ASN A 67 -10.96 -2.03 -12.92
N HIS A 68 -10.37 -1.30 -11.97
CA HIS A 68 -10.34 0.17 -11.91
C HIS A 68 -8.89 0.63 -11.73
N ILE A 69 -8.10 0.51 -12.81
CA ILE A 69 -6.64 0.76 -12.84
C ILE A 69 -6.28 2.07 -12.13
N TYR A 70 -6.99 3.16 -12.41
CA TYR A 70 -6.75 4.45 -11.75
C TYR A 70 -6.88 4.37 -10.22
N LYS A 71 -7.94 3.74 -9.73
CA LYS A 71 -8.20 3.58 -8.30
C LYS A 71 -7.18 2.67 -7.61
N TYR A 72 -6.70 1.66 -8.33
CA TYR A 72 -5.62 0.80 -7.85
C TYR A 72 -4.32 1.59 -7.59
N PHE A 73 -3.95 2.48 -8.50
CA PHE A 73 -2.72 3.27 -8.38
C PHE A 73 -2.83 4.42 -7.36
N THR A 74 -4.01 4.98 -7.15
CA THR A 74 -4.22 6.06 -6.17
C THR A 74 -4.43 5.54 -4.74
N GLU A 75 -5.05 4.36 -4.57
CA GLU A 75 -5.23 3.75 -3.25
C GLU A 75 -4.12 2.77 -2.86
N GLY A 76 -3.39 2.22 -3.83
CA GLY A 76 -2.28 1.29 -3.60
C GLY A 76 -1.23 1.77 -2.58
N PRO A 77 -0.76 3.03 -2.65
CA PRO A 77 0.14 3.58 -1.64
C PRO A 77 -0.40 3.60 -0.22
N LYS A 78 -1.72 3.76 -0.03
CA LYS A 78 -2.36 3.73 1.29
C LYS A 78 -2.19 2.36 1.97
N LEU A 79 -2.03 1.31 1.17
CA LEU A 79 -1.78 -0.07 1.63
C LEU A 79 -0.36 -0.24 2.20
N VAL A 80 0.60 0.59 1.78
CA VAL A 80 1.95 0.64 2.36
C VAL A 80 1.95 1.41 3.69
N ASN A 81 1.08 2.42 3.81
CA ASN A 81 0.98 3.27 5.01
C ASN A 81 0.40 2.54 6.21
N GLN A 82 -0.60 1.69 6.02
CA GLN A 82 -1.26 0.96 7.11
C GLN A 82 -0.29 0.15 7.98
N PRO A 83 0.59 -0.70 7.43
CA PRO A 83 1.57 -1.41 8.24
C PRO A 83 2.70 -0.50 8.76
N ILE A 84 3.04 0.61 8.09
CA ILE A 84 3.97 1.61 8.64
C ILE A 84 3.44 2.20 9.95
N GLN A 85 2.13 2.37 10.08
CA GLN A 85 1.47 2.91 11.27
C GLN A 85 1.17 1.85 12.36
N SER A 86 1.62 0.61 12.20
CA SER A 86 1.40 -0.48 13.16
C SER A 86 2.39 -0.45 14.34
N SER A 87 2.20 -1.34 15.34
CA SER A 87 3.11 -1.49 16.49
C SER A 87 4.55 -1.79 16.06
N GLU A 88 5.52 -1.52 16.93
CA GLU A 88 6.95 -1.75 16.63
C GLU A 88 7.24 -3.20 16.26
N ASP A 89 6.68 -4.15 17.01
CA ASP A 89 6.86 -5.58 16.77
C ASP A 89 6.27 -6.01 15.43
N LEU A 90 5.07 -5.53 15.08
CA LEU A 90 4.46 -5.77 13.79
C LEU A 90 5.29 -5.15 12.66
N ARG A 91 5.72 -3.89 12.78
CA ARG A 91 6.60 -3.24 11.79
C ARG A 91 7.89 -4.00 11.57
N ASN A 92 8.51 -4.52 12.64
CA ASN A 92 9.74 -5.30 12.55
C ASN A 92 9.49 -6.65 11.84
N LEU A 93 8.36 -7.30 12.13
CA LEU A 93 7.96 -8.55 11.48
C LEU A 93 7.67 -8.37 9.98
N VAL A 94 6.88 -7.36 9.62
CA VAL A 94 6.41 -7.18 8.23
C VAL A 94 7.31 -6.27 7.39
N GLY A 95 8.17 -5.47 8.02
CA GLY A 95 9.04 -4.50 7.40
C GLY A 95 9.91 -5.07 6.28
N PRO A 96 10.60 -6.21 6.47
CA PRO A 96 11.37 -6.85 5.38
C PRO A 96 10.51 -7.20 4.16
N VAL A 97 9.28 -7.66 4.39
CA VAL A 97 8.33 -8.01 3.31
C VAL A 97 7.87 -6.75 2.58
N ILE A 98 7.58 -5.68 3.31
CA ILE A 98 7.15 -4.39 2.74
C ILE A 98 8.29 -3.76 1.94
N LYS A 99 9.53 -3.78 2.45
CA LYS A 99 10.72 -3.31 1.71
C LYS A 99 10.90 -4.07 0.40
N ARG A 100 10.76 -5.40 0.42
CA ARG A 100 10.88 -6.23 -0.79
C ARG A 100 9.78 -5.95 -1.81
N ASN A 101 8.58 -5.59 -1.35
CA ASN A 101 7.41 -5.31 -2.19
C ASN A 101 7.10 -3.80 -2.29
N GLY A 102 8.08 -2.93 -2.03
CA GLY A 102 7.89 -1.48 -1.91
C GLY A 102 7.53 -0.74 -3.20
N LEU A 103 7.18 -1.45 -4.28
CA LEU A 103 6.82 -0.88 -5.59
C LEU A 103 5.59 0.04 -5.53
N PHE A 104 4.68 -0.20 -4.59
CA PHE A 104 3.55 0.71 -4.35
C PHE A 104 3.98 2.08 -3.83
N ALA A 105 5.16 2.21 -3.24
CA ALA A 105 5.70 3.49 -2.81
C ALA A 105 6.56 4.18 -3.88
N HIS A 106 6.55 3.69 -5.13
CA HIS A 106 7.25 4.36 -6.22
C HIS A 106 6.78 5.83 -6.35
N PRO A 107 7.68 6.79 -6.62
CA PRO A 107 7.34 8.22 -6.71
C PRO A 107 6.09 8.51 -7.55
N GLU A 108 5.92 7.83 -8.69
CA GLU A 108 4.74 7.96 -9.54
C GLU A 108 3.43 7.62 -8.84
N HIS A 109 3.41 6.50 -8.12
CA HIS A 109 2.22 6.07 -7.39
C HIS A 109 1.94 7.01 -6.22
N LEU A 110 2.98 7.44 -5.50
CA LEU A 110 2.82 8.39 -4.41
C LEU A 110 2.29 9.75 -4.88
N MET A 111 2.74 10.23 -6.04
CA MET A 111 2.21 11.45 -6.65
C MET A 111 0.72 11.30 -6.99
N LEU A 112 0.32 10.19 -7.63
CA LEU A 112 -1.09 9.91 -7.94
C LEU A 112 -1.95 9.76 -6.68
N ALA A 113 -1.44 9.10 -5.64
CA ALA A 113 -2.16 9.01 -4.37
C ALA A 113 -2.30 10.37 -3.71
N ALA A 114 -1.26 11.21 -3.78
CA ALA A 114 -1.29 12.55 -3.22
C ALA A 114 -2.34 13.43 -3.90
N THR A 115 -2.52 13.36 -5.23
CA THR A 115 -3.57 14.14 -5.92
C THR A 115 -5.00 13.80 -5.49
N GLN A 116 -5.20 12.61 -4.93
CA GLN A 116 -6.48 12.11 -4.40
C GLN A 116 -6.57 12.15 -2.87
N ASP A 117 -5.62 12.82 -2.20
CA ASP A 117 -5.65 12.95 -0.74
C ASP A 117 -6.75 13.92 -0.28
N ASN A 118 -7.31 13.70 0.91
CA ASN A 118 -8.32 14.61 1.47
C ASN A 118 -7.72 15.96 1.88
N THR A 119 -6.43 15.99 2.17
CA THR A 119 -5.68 17.17 2.60
C THR A 119 -5.26 18.01 1.39
N LYS A 120 -5.74 19.24 1.30
CA LYS A 120 -5.44 20.16 0.17
C LYS A 120 -3.93 20.34 -0.05
N LEU A 121 -3.18 20.54 1.02
CA LEU A 121 -1.72 20.72 0.94
C LEU A 121 -1.00 19.50 0.34
N ILE A 122 -1.48 18.29 0.63
CA ILE A 122 -0.93 17.05 0.06
C ILE A 122 -1.29 16.93 -1.42
N ARG A 123 -2.53 17.26 -1.81
CA ARG A 123 -2.93 17.30 -3.23
C ARG A 123 -2.09 18.26 -4.06
N GLU A 124 -1.94 19.48 -3.56
CA GLU A 124 -1.14 20.53 -4.19
C GLU A 124 0.33 20.11 -4.32
N LEU A 125 0.90 19.49 -3.27
CA LEU A 125 2.25 18.94 -3.31
C LEU A 125 2.40 17.84 -4.37
N GLY A 126 1.42 16.95 -4.49
CA GLY A 126 1.39 15.89 -5.50
C GLY A 126 1.39 16.46 -6.92
N LEU A 127 0.50 17.41 -7.22
CA LEU A 127 0.39 18.05 -8.53
C LEU A 127 1.67 18.82 -8.89
N ARG A 128 2.25 19.57 -7.95
CA ARG A 128 3.54 20.28 -8.16
C ARG A 128 4.69 19.32 -8.47
N ARG A 129 4.75 18.17 -7.78
CA ARG A 129 5.77 17.15 -8.05
C ARG A 129 5.60 16.55 -9.45
N ILE A 130 4.36 16.35 -9.91
CA ILE A 130 4.09 15.89 -11.28
C ILE A 130 4.61 16.88 -12.32
N LEU A 131 4.30 18.17 -12.18
CA LEU A 131 4.79 19.21 -13.10
C LEU A 131 6.33 19.24 -13.13
N LYS A 132 6.98 19.18 -11.96
CA LYS A 132 8.44 19.11 -11.87
C LYS A 132 8.98 17.85 -12.56
N ALA A 133 8.34 16.70 -12.38
CA ALA A 133 8.75 15.44 -12.99
C ALA A 133 8.61 15.47 -14.52
N ARG A 134 7.58 16.14 -15.07
CA ARG A 134 7.44 16.36 -16.52
C ARG A 134 8.59 17.19 -17.09
N GLN A 135 8.98 18.26 -16.41
CA GLN A 135 10.13 19.09 -16.82
C GLN A 135 11.45 18.30 -16.82
N LEU A 136 11.62 17.38 -15.87
CA LEU A 136 12.78 16.49 -15.82
C LEU A 136 12.73 15.45 -16.96
N ASP A 137 11.57 14.88 -17.23
CA ASP A 137 11.38 13.88 -18.29
C ASP A 137 11.65 14.45 -19.69
N GLN A 138 11.37 15.74 -19.94
CA GLN A 138 11.75 16.40 -21.21
C GLN A 138 13.26 16.39 -21.47
N LYS A 139 14.08 16.34 -20.42
CA LYS A 139 15.55 16.32 -20.50
C LYS A 139 16.12 14.92 -20.35
N ARG A 140 15.28 13.92 -20.07
CA ARG A 140 15.69 12.55 -19.78
C ARG A 140 16.09 11.84 -21.08
N THR A 141 17.31 11.33 -21.12
CA THR A 141 17.83 10.51 -22.22
C THR A 141 17.87 9.03 -21.89
N THR A 142 17.70 8.68 -20.61
CA THR A 142 17.75 7.32 -20.09
C THR A 142 16.35 6.70 -19.99
N ILE A 143 16.28 5.38 -20.11
CA ILE A 143 15.03 4.64 -19.89
C ILE A 143 14.64 4.77 -18.41
N ARG A 144 13.35 4.98 -18.16
CA ARG A 144 12.77 5.00 -16.82
C ARG A 144 12.98 3.65 -16.12
N THR A 145 13.64 3.68 -14.96
CA THR A 145 13.83 2.51 -14.10
C THR A 145 12.80 2.48 -12.98
N PHE A 146 12.05 1.38 -12.89
CA PHE A 146 11.04 1.19 -11.85
C PHE A 146 11.63 0.33 -10.71
N MET A 147 12.25 0.98 -9.74
CA MET A 147 12.85 0.32 -8.57
C MET A 147 12.08 0.64 -7.28
N PRO A 148 11.94 -0.33 -6.35
CA PRO A 148 11.32 -0.06 -5.06
C PRO A 148 12.20 0.94 -4.28
N PRO A 149 11.64 2.08 -3.83
CA PRO A 149 12.41 3.07 -3.11
C PRO A 149 12.70 2.63 -1.67
N LYS A 150 13.66 3.29 -1.04
CA LYS A 150 13.94 3.10 0.38
C LYS A 150 12.81 3.72 1.21
N LEU A 151 12.06 2.87 1.90
CA LEU A 151 10.90 3.27 2.69
C LEU A 151 11.28 3.84 4.06
N ASN A 152 10.60 4.91 4.43
CA ASN A 152 10.62 5.51 5.76
C ASN A 152 9.46 4.95 6.60
N PHE A 153 9.76 4.01 7.49
CA PHE A 153 8.77 3.43 8.42
C PHE A 153 8.36 4.36 9.58
N LYS A 154 8.86 5.61 9.59
CA LYS A 154 8.43 6.65 10.54
C LYS A 154 7.55 7.72 9.89
N ALA A 155 7.22 7.57 8.60
CA ALA A 155 6.40 8.51 7.87
C ALA A 155 5.01 8.66 8.49
N GLN A 156 4.53 9.90 8.62
CA GLN A 156 3.18 10.17 9.11
C GLN A 156 2.16 10.16 7.96
N ASP A 157 2.55 10.63 6.78
CA ASP A 157 1.72 10.71 5.59
C ASP A 157 2.45 10.26 4.31
N CYS A 158 1.73 10.29 3.18
CA CYS A 158 2.25 9.80 1.90
C CYS A 158 3.42 10.61 1.33
N SER A 159 3.59 11.86 1.77
CA SER A 159 4.66 12.74 1.34
C SER A 159 6.01 12.37 1.96
N GLU A 160 6.02 11.62 3.07
CA GLU A 160 7.22 11.26 3.84
C GLU A 160 7.66 9.81 3.68
N ILE A 161 6.90 8.97 2.95
CA ILE A 161 7.17 7.52 2.79
C ILE A 161 8.55 7.27 2.19
N ILE A 162 9.03 8.17 1.33
CA ILE A 162 10.30 8.02 0.62
C ILE A 162 11.12 9.29 0.74
N ASN A 163 12.44 9.16 0.59
CA ASN A 163 13.29 10.32 0.34
C ASN A 163 13.19 10.71 -1.13
N TRP A 164 12.43 11.77 -1.42
CA TRP A 164 12.21 12.30 -2.77
C TRP A 164 13.48 12.84 -3.43
N MET A 165 14.54 13.13 -2.66
CA MET A 165 15.83 13.56 -3.19
C MET A 165 16.67 12.39 -3.71
N ASP A 166 16.46 11.19 -3.17
CA ASP A 166 17.22 9.99 -3.52
C ASP A 166 16.51 9.14 -4.60
N CYS A 167 15.29 9.54 -4.99
CA CYS A 167 14.46 8.79 -5.93
C CYS A 167 14.39 9.49 -7.27
N ASP A 168 14.69 8.74 -8.34
CA ASP A 168 14.48 9.22 -9.70
C ASP A 168 12.98 9.40 -9.96
N SER A 169 12.58 10.65 -10.19
CA SER A 169 11.18 11.05 -10.33
C SER A 169 10.84 11.25 -11.79
N SER A 170 9.71 10.69 -12.22
CA SER A 170 9.23 10.79 -13.58
C SER A 170 7.71 10.93 -13.57
N SER A 171 7.14 11.53 -14.61
CA SER A 171 5.72 11.83 -14.65
C SER A 171 4.90 10.54 -14.71
N PRO A 172 3.83 10.38 -13.91
CA PRO A 172 2.96 9.21 -14.01
C PRO A 172 2.39 9.09 -15.45
N PRO A 173 2.51 7.93 -16.12
CA PRO A 173 2.00 7.74 -17.48
C PRO A 173 0.48 7.92 -17.57
N LEU A 174 -0.23 7.67 -16.47
CA LEU A 174 -1.69 7.85 -16.37
C LEU A 174 -2.14 9.29 -16.59
N LEU A 175 -1.25 10.27 -16.38
CA LEU A 175 -1.56 11.67 -16.61
C LEU A 175 -0.99 12.16 -17.94
N LYS A 176 -0.47 11.29 -18.82
CA LYS A 176 0.20 11.73 -20.06
C LYS A 176 -0.69 12.63 -20.93
N ASP A 177 -1.99 12.34 -20.98
CA ASP A 177 -2.93 13.06 -21.84
C ASP A 177 -3.44 14.37 -21.22
N SER A 178 -3.23 14.58 -19.91
CA SER A 178 -3.54 15.84 -19.24
C SER A 178 -2.45 16.88 -19.51
N SER A 179 -2.82 18.07 -19.94
CA SER A 179 -1.88 19.18 -20.17
C SER A 179 -1.29 19.73 -18.87
N ASP A 180 -0.15 20.44 -18.97
CA ASP A 180 0.44 21.13 -17.82
C ASP A 180 -0.49 22.22 -17.27
N ASP A 181 -1.21 22.92 -18.16
CA ASP A 181 -2.17 23.97 -17.80
C ASP A 181 -3.39 23.40 -17.04
N GLU A 182 -3.89 22.24 -17.44
CA GLU A 182 -4.96 21.54 -16.70
C GLU A 182 -4.50 21.18 -15.29
N ILE A 183 -3.30 20.60 -15.14
CA ILE A 183 -2.74 20.28 -13.81
C ILE A 183 -2.53 21.55 -12.98
N GLN A 184 -2.06 22.64 -13.60
CA GLN A 184 -1.86 23.92 -12.94
C GLN A 184 -3.20 24.53 -12.48
N SER A 185 -4.26 24.36 -13.26
CA SER A 185 -5.61 24.81 -12.89
C SER A 185 -6.11 24.11 -11.63
N HIS A 186 -5.83 22.81 -11.46
CA HIS A 186 -6.17 22.04 -10.26
C HIS A 186 -5.36 22.42 -9.02
N ILE A 187 -4.21 23.08 -9.17
CA ILE A 187 -3.46 23.66 -8.05
C ILE A 187 -4.15 24.94 -7.56
N GLN A 188 -4.74 25.70 -8.49
CA GLN A 188 -5.41 26.96 -8.20
C GLN A 188 -6.87 26.78 -7.76
N SER A 189 -7.53 25.72 -8.22
CA SER A 189 -8.88 25.35 -7.82
C SER A 189 -8.88 24.49 -6.55
N ASP A 190 -9.97 24.54 -5.78
CA ASP A 190 -10.19 23.64 -4.64
C ASP A 190 -10.71 22.25 -5.05
N SER A 191 -10.84 21.98 -6.35
CA SER A 191 -11.45 20.75 -6.88
C SER A 191 -10.46 19.57 -6.90
N VAL A 192 -10.96 18.38 -6.57
CA VAL A 192 -10.20 17.13 -6.74
C VAL A 192 -10.14 16.81 -8.24
N PRO A 193 -8.95 16.52 -8.81
CA PRO A 193 -8.84 16.09 -10.20
C PRO A 193 -9.61 14.77 -10.40
N ASN A 194 -10.45 14.70 -11.43
CA ASN A 194 -11.20 13.48 -11.79
C ASN A 194 -10.32 12.43 -12.46
#